data_AF-A0A969FNP4-F1
#
_entry.id   AF-A0A969FNP4-F1
#
_cell.length_a   1.000
_cell.length_b   1.000
_cell.length_c   1.000
_cell.angle_alpha   90.00
_cell.angle_beta   90.00
_cell.angle_gamma   90.00
#
_symmetry.space_group_name_H-M   'P 1'
#
loop_
_entity.id
_entity.type
_entity.pdbx_description
1 polymer ?
#
loop_
_entity_poly.entity_id
_entity_poly.type
_entity_poly.pdbx_seq_one_letter_code
_entity_poly.pdbx_strand_id
1 'polypeptide(L)'
;MEADDRKLMFELFENTPRQGPGSIETTRRALSVLPPSLRVERVLDLGCGTGGSSIVLAEDTGAHVTAVDIHPPFLETLRERSEERGV
;
A
#
# COMPACT_ATOMS: atom_id res chain seq x y z
N MET A 1 5.25 22.57 -5.50
CA MET A 1 5.90 21.71 -6.50
C MET A 1 5.22 21.99 -7.82
N GLU A 2 5.97 22.37 -8.85
CA GLU A 2 5.41 22.65 -10.17
C GLU A 2 4.80 21.37 -10.76
N ALA A 3 3.89 21.50 -11.73
CA ALA A 3 3.23 20.34 -12.33
C ALA A 3 4.22 19.36 -12.99
N ASP A 4 5.31 19.88 -13.57
CA ASP A 4 6.36 19.09 -14.21
C ASP A 4 7.24 18.34 -13.20
N ASP A 5 7.59 18.95 -12.07
CA ASP A 5 8.36 18.30 -11.01
C ASP A 5 7.62 17.08 -10.44
N ARG A 6 6.30 17.20 -10.27
CA ARG A 6 5.45 16.11 -9.77
C ARG A 6 5.43 14.95 -10.75
N LYS A 7 5.39 15.24 -12.05
CA LYS A 7 5.40 14.23 -13.11
C LYS A 7 6.71 13.45 -13.10
N LEU A 8 7.85 14.15 -13.05
CA LEU A 8 9.18 13.54 -12.96
C LEU A 8 9.32 12.64 -11.73
N MET A 9 8.76 13.07 -10.59
CA MET A 9 8.72 12.25 -9.38
C MET A 9 7.97 10.93 -9.61
N PHE A 10 6.78 10.96 -10.21
CA PHE A 10 6.03 9.72 -10.46
C PHE A 10 6.74 8.81 -11.45
N GLU A 11 7.25 9.36 -12.56
CA GLU A 11 8.02 8.59 -13.54
C GLU A 11 9.24 7.88 -12.91
N LEU A 12 9.92 8.53 -11.96
CA LEU A 12 11.03 7.94 -11.22
C LEU A 12 10.60 6.73 -10.37
N PHE A 13 9.42 6.79 -9.74
CA PHE A 13 8.99 5.82 -8.74
C PHE A 13 8.05 4.72 -9.26
N GLU A 14 7.46 4.87 -10.45
CA GLU A 14 6.54 3.88 -11.06
C GLU A 14 7.10 2.47 -11.11
N ASN A 15 8.33 2.33 -11.58
CA ASN A 15 8.94 1.01 -11.78
C ASN A 15 9.71 0.51 -10.55
N THR A 16 9.60 1.21 -9.42
CA THR A 16 10.24 0.77 -8.18
C THR A 16 9.38 -0.26 -7.46
N PRO A 17 9.99 -1.25 -6.77
CA PRO A 17 9.23 -2.19 -5.95
C PRO A 17 8.41 -1.52 -4.84
N ARG A 18 8.82 -0.33 -4.40
CA ARG A 18 8.16 0.51 -3.40
C ARG A 18 8.52 1.97 -3.61
N GLN A 19 7.56 2.87 -3.39
CA GLN A 19 7.70 4.32 -3.57
C GLN A 19 8.31 5.02 -2.35
N GLY A 20 8.72 4.26 -1.33
CA GLY A 20 9.34 4.77 -0.10
C GLY A 20 10.00 3.66 0.74
N PRO A 21 10.72 4.03 1.81
CA PRO A 21 11.32 3.07 2.74
C PRO A 21 10.27 2.17 3.40
N GLY A 22 10.70 0.97 3.78
CA GLY A 22 9.86 -0.01 4.44
C GLY A 22 10.16 -1.42 3.96
N SER A 23 9.45 -2.40 4.50
CA SER A 23 9.50 -3.82 4.16
C SER A 23 8.24 -4.55 4.63
N ILE A 24 8.03 -5.79 4.17
CA ILE A 24 6.94 -6.64 4.66
C ILE A 24 7.08 -6.85 6.18
N GLU A 25 8.31 -7.05 6.65
CA GLU A 25 8.64 -7.24 8.06
C GLU A 25 8.30 -6.00 8.90
N THR A 26 8.52 -4.79 8.36
CA THR A 26 8.13 -3.56 9.08
C THR A 26 6.62 -3.40 9.18
N THR A 27 5.85 -3.79 8.14
CA THR A 27 4.38 -3.80 8.20
C THR A 27 3.88 -4.80 9.24
N ARG A 28 4.43 -6.02 9.23
CA ARG A 28 4.11 -7.06 10.24
C ARG A 28 4.45 -6.63 11.65
N ARG A 29 5.58 -5.96 11.84
CA ARG A 29 5.96 -5.40 13.14
C ARG A 29 4.95 -4.35 13.60
N ALA A 30 4.44 -3.51 12.71
CA ALA A 30 3.39 -2.55 13.05
C ALA A 30 2.07 -3.25 13.47
N LEU A 31 1.71 -4.36 12.82
CA LEU A 31 0.58 -5.18 13.26
C LEU A 31 0.83 -5.81 14.65
N SER A 32 2.05 -6.26 14.92
CA SER A 32 2.38 -6.94 16.20
C SER A 32 2.29 -6.05 17.44
N VAL A 33 2.30 -4.72 17.29
CA VAL A 33 2.15 -3.79 18.42
C VAL A 33 0.68 -3.51 18.75
N LEU A 34 -0.26 -3.95 17.91
CA LEU A 34 -1.68 -3.82 18.19
C LEU A 34 -2.09 -4.73 19.36
N PRO A 35 -3.11 -4.36 20.13
CA PRO A 35 -3.63 -5.23 21.19
C PRO A 35 -4.04 -6.60 20.62
N PRO A 36 -3.66 -7.73 21.26
CA PRO A 36 -4.05 -9.07 20.76
C PRO A 36 -5.57 -9.30 20.70
N SER A 37 -6.35 -8.51 21.44
CA SER A 37 -7.81 -8.54 21.43
C SER A 37 -8.44 -7.71 20.30
N LEU A 38 -7.65 -6.90 19.58
CA LEU A 38 -8.15 -6.08 18.49
C LEU A 38 -8.34 -6.93 17.24
N ARG A 39 -9.59 -7.08 16.80
CA ARG A 39 -9.90 -7.60 15.48
C ARG A 39 -9.88 -6.46 14.47
N VAL A 40 -8.93 -6.50 13.54
CA VAL A 40 -8.85 -5.54 12.44
C VAL A 40 -9.83 -5.96 11.35
N GLU A 41 -10.91 -5.20 11.17
CA GLU A 41 -11.93 -5.52 10.15
C GLU A 41 -11.87 -4.58 8.94
N ARG A 42 -11.40 -3.34 9.14
CA ARG A 42 -11.31 -2.31 8.10
C ARG A 42 -10.03 -1.50 8.29
N VAL A 43 -9.35 -1.21 7.18
CA VAL A 43 -8.13 -0.41 7.15
C VAL A 43 -8.24 0.65 6.06
N LEU A 44 -7.74 1.86 6.34
CA LEU A 44 -7.56 2.92 5.35
C LEU A 44 -6.06 3.16 5.18
N ASP A 45 -5.54 2.94 3.97
CA ASP A 45 -4.15 3.18 3.62
C ASP A 45 -4.05 4.43 2.73
N LEU A 46 -3.45 5.50 3.26
CA LEU A 46 -3.38 6.82 2.62
C LEU A 46 -1.99 7.06 2.01
N GLY A 47 -1.95 7.34 0.71
CA GLY A 47 -0.69 7.37 -0.05
C GLY A 47 -0.13 5.97 -0.24
N CYS A 48 -1.00 5.03 -0.63
CA CYS A 48 -0.67 3.60 -0.66
C CYS A 48 0.38 3.23 -1.72
N GLY A 49 0.69 4.13 -2.66
CA GLY A 49 1.55 3.83 -3.80
C GLY A 49 1.03 2.60 -4.55
N THR A 50 1.94 1.72 -4.98
CA THR A 50 1.59 0.47 -5.67
C THR A 50 1.15 -0.66 -4.71
N GLY A 51 0.71 -0.32 -3.50
CA GLY A 51 -0.01 -1.24 -2.60
C GLY A 51 0.85 -2.16 -1.76
N GLY A 52 2.15 -1.88 -1.62
CA GLY A 52 3.08 -2.77 -0.90
C GLY A 52 2.68 -3.06 0.56
N SER A 53 2.21 -2.05 1.29
CA SER A 53 1.64 -2.22 2.64
C SER A 53 0.21 -2.74 2.58
N SER A 54 -0.61 -2.22 1.68
CA SER A 54 -2.05 -2.52 1.59
C SER A 54 -2.32 -4.02 1.41
N ILE A 55 -1.52 -4.67 0.55
CA ILE A 55 -1.63 -6.13 0.30
C ILE A 55 -1.27 -6.92 1.55
N VAL A 56 -0.14 -6.60 2.20
CA VAL A 56 0.28 -7.29 3.44
C VAL A 56 -0.77 -7.12 4.54
N LEU A 57 -1.36 -5.92 4.65
CA LEU A 57 -2.43 -5.65 5.61
C LEU A 57 -3.66 -6.50 5.31
N ALA A 58 -4.07 -6.64 4.05
CA ALA A 58 -5.20 -7.49 3.66
C ALA A 58 -4.91 -8.98 3.93
N GLU A 59 -3.75 -9.48 3.51
CA GLU A 59 -3.35 -10.89 3.68
C GLU A 59 -3.23 -11.30 5.16
N ASP A 60 -2.54 -10.50 5.97
CA ASP A 60 -2.23 -10.88 7.35
C ASP A 60 -3.40 -10.63 8.32
N THR A 61 -4.37 -9.78 7.96
CA THR A 61 -5.51 -9.45 8.84
C THR A 61 -6.86 -9.96 8.35
N GLY A 62 -7.01 -10.22 7.06
CA GLY A 62 -8.31 -10.48 6.42
C GLY A 62 -9.26 -9.28 6.43
N ALA A 63 -8.77 -8.08 6.76
CA ALA A 63 -9.56 -6.87 6.79
C ALA A 63 -9.89 -6.36 5.38
N HIS A 64 -11.00 -5.64 5.27
CA HIS A 64 -11.26 -4.83 4.07
C HIS A 64 -10.34 -3.61 4.06
N VAL A 65 -9.42 -3.55 3.09
CA VAL A 65 -8.48 -2.43 2.94
C VAL A 65 -8.97 -1.47 1.87
N THR A 66 -9.24 -0.22 2.26
CA THR A 66 -9.43 0.89 1.32
C THR A 66 -8.09 1.57 1.10
N ALA A 67 -7.51 1.40 -0.07
CA ALA A 67 -6.25 2.02 -0.46
C ALA A 67 -6.49 3.28 -1.30
N VAL A 68 -5.83 4.38 -0.95
CA VAL A 68 -6.01 5.68 -1.58
C VAL A 68 -4.66 6.24 -2.00
N ASP A 69 -4.56 6.63 -3.26
CA ASP A 69 -3.42 7.37 -3.79
C ASP A 69 -3.90 8.44 -4.78
N ILE A 70 -3.11 9.49 -4.95
CA ILE A 70 -3.39 10.58 -5.88
C ILE A 70 -2.94 10.28 -7.31
N HIS A 71 -2.10 9.24 -7.51
CA HIS A 71 -1.57 8.85 -8.82
C HIS A 71 -2.28 7.59 -9.34
N PRO A 72 -3.20 7.71 -10.33
CA PRO A 72 -3.98 6.57 -10.82
C PRO A 72 -3.18 5.35 -11.30
N PRO A 73 -2.02 5.50 -12.00
CA PRO A 73 -1.20 4.36 -12.40
C PRO A 73 -0.75 3.49 -11.23
N PHE A 74 -0.48 4.08 -10.06
CA PHE A 74 -0.15 3.28 -8.87
C PHE A 74 -1.31 2.41 -8.41
N LEU A 75 -2.55 2.92 -8.50
CA LEU A 75 -3.76 2.19 -8.15
C LEU A 75 -4.07 1.09 -9.16
N GLU A 76 -3.70 1.25 -10.43
CA GLU A 76 -3.80 0.19 -11.44
C GLU A 76 -2.87 -0.98 -11.09
N THR A 77 -1.59 -0.69 -10.82
CA THR A 77 -0.64 -1.72 -10.35
C THR A 77 -1.09 -2.37 -9.04
N LEU A 78 -1.65 -1.60 -8.11
CA LEU A 78 -2.19 -2.14 -6.87
C LEU A 78 -3.32 -3.15 -7.14
N ARG A 79 -4.26 -2.82 -8.04
CA ARG A 79 -5.37 -3.72 -8.41
C ARG A 79 -4.88 -5.01 -9.06
N GLU A 80 -3.93 -4.93 -9.98
CA GLU A 80 -3.33 -6.11 -10.60
C GLU A 80 -2.72 -7.04 -9.54
N ARG A 81 -1.91 -6.46 -8.64
CA ARG A 81 -1.27 -7.23 -7.56
C ARG A 81 -2.27 -7.78 -6.55
N SER A 82 -3.35 -7.07 -6.26
CA SER A 82 -4.39 -7.56 -5.34
C SER A 82 -5.14 -8.74 -5.96
N GLU A 83 -5.49 -8.65 -7.25
CA GLU A 83 -6.09 -9.75 -8.02
C GLU A 83 -5.18 -10.99 -8.08
N GLU A 84 -3.88 -10.82 -8.34
CA GLU A 84 -2.89 -11.91 -8.34
C GLU A 84 -2.77 -12.62 -6.99
N ARG A 85 -2.97 -11.88 -5.89
CA ARG A 85 -2.87 -12.40 -4.51
C ARG A 85 -4.22 -12.87 -3.95
N GLY A 86 -5.31 -12.56 -4.63
CA GLY A 86 -6.67 -12.91 -4.21
C GLY A 86 -7.16 -12.13 -2.98
N VAL A 87 -6.73 -10.87 -2.83
CA VAL A 87 -7.14 -9.96 -1.75
C VAL A 87 -7.90 -8.73 -2.26
#